data_AF-A0A238DPY5-F1
#
_entry.id   AF-A0A238DPY5-F1
#
_cell.length_a   1.000
_cell.length_b   1.000
_cell.length_c   1.000
_cell.angle_alpha   90.00
_cell.angle_beta   90.00
_cell.angle_gamma   90.00
#
_symmetry.space_group_name_H-M   'P 1'
#
loop_
_entity.id
_entity.type
_entity.pdbx_description
1 polymer ?
#
loop_
_entity_poly.entity_id
_entity_poly.type
_entity_poly.pdbx_seq_one_letter_code
_entity_poly.pdbx_strand_id
1 'polypeptide(L)'
;MELRIYATTQMNDKMAKTASLTAGLVAKKGHASPAVLHDDTGRAGTKAAAAGYYKALTVKLDRERYESLKNLGVKLDKKSQEIFVEALDLWIKEASLCNGQTSA
;
A
#
# COMPACT_ATOMS: atom_id res chain seq x y z
N MET A 1 11.29 25.82 -21.30
CA MET A 1 11.77 24.98 -20.18
C MET A 1 12.34 25.90 -19.14
N GLU A 2 12.24 25.49 -17.87
CA GLU A 2 12.56 26.24 -16.65
C GLU A 2 11.46 27.15 -16.10
N LEU A 3 10.64 26.53 -15.25
CA LEU A 3 10.02 27.20 -14.10
C LEU A 3 10.76 26.72 -12.86
N ARG A 4 11.74 27.50 -12.40
CA ARG A 4 12.08 27.59 -10.98
C ARG A 4 11.16 28.66 -10.40
N ILE A 5 10.55 28.43 -9.24
CA ILE A 5 10.36 29.40 -8.14
C ILE A 5 9.61 28.70 -6.98
N TYR A 6 10.38 28.37 -5.95
CA TYR A 6 10.14 28.43 -4.49
C TYR A 6 8.83 27.91 -3.86
N ALA A 7 8.97 26.86 -3.04
CA ALA A 7 8.28 26.76 -1.76
C ALA A 7 9.30 26.36 -0.68
N THR A 8 9.72 27.39 0.06
CA THR A 8 10.60 27.32 1.22
C THR A 8 9.85 26.76 2.43
N THR A 9 10.54 25.90 3.17
CA THR A 9 10.49 25.65 4.61
C THR A 9 9.27 26.20 5.38
N GLN A 10 8.34 25.33 5.72
CA GLN A 10 7.45 25.51 6.87
C GLN A 10 8.15 24.95 8.11
N MET A 11 8.34 25.84 9.07
CA MET A 11 8.97 25.64 10.36
C MET A 11 8.25 24.55 11.16
N ASN A 12 8.99 23.50 11.52
CA ASN A 12 8.54 22.51 12.50
C ASN A 12 9.46 22.59 13.72
N ASP A 13 9.51 23.77 14.36
CA ASP A 13 10.19 23.98 15.63
C ASP A 13 9.29 23.51 16.78
N LYS A 14 9.05 22.18 16.81
CA LYS A 14 8.62 21.51 18.03
C LYS A 14 9.88 21.06 18.75
N MET A 15 10.29 21.88 19.70
CA MET A 15 11.14 21.57 20.85
C MET A 15 11.15 20.06 21.18
N ALA A 16 12.13 19.35 20.63
CA ALA A 16 12.50 18.00 21.05
C ALA A 16 13.93 18.08 21.58
N LYS A 17 13.97 18.51 22.84
CA LYS A 17 15.06 18.41 23.80
C LYS A 17 16.02 17.27 23.44
N THR A 18 17.27 17.61 23.16
CA THR A 18 18.40 16.72 22.99
C THR A 18 18.49 15.78 24.19
N ALA A 19 17.93 14.58 24.05
CA ALA A 19 18.14 13.50 25.00
C ALA A 19 19.57 13.00 24.80
N SER A 20 20.45 13.48 25.68
CA SER A 20 21.82 12.99 25.86
C SER A 20 21.82 11.47 25.92
N LEU A 21 22.40 10.81 24.92
CA LEU A 21 22.64 9.37 24.92
C LEU A 21 23.76 9.09 25.93
N THR A 22 23.37 8.94 27.19
CA THR A 22 24.31 8.60 28.26
C THR A 22 24.75 7.15 28.05
N ALA A 23 26.07 6.94 28.03
CA ALA A 23 26.79 5.69 27.85
C ALA A 23 26.56 4.67 28.99
N GLY A 24 25.29 4.29 29.22
CA GLY A 24 24.87 3.36 30.26
C GLY A 24 24.35 2.02 29.73
N LEU A 25 24.41 1.76 28.42
CA LEU A 25 23.90 0.51 27.81
C LEU A 25 25.01 -0.55 27.64
N VAL A 26 25.90 -0.67 28.63
CA VAL A 26 26.88 -1.76 28.73
C VAL A 26 26.75 -2.40 30.10
N ALA A 27 25.64 -3.11 30.36
CA ALA A 27 25.54 -4.07 31.46
C ALA A 27 24.23 -4.90 31.38
N LYS A 28 24.22 -5.92 30.52
CA LYS A 28 23.71 -7.27 30.88
C LYS A 28 23.88 -8.23 29.71
N LYS A 29 25.08 -8.81 29.67
CA LYS A 29 25.33 -10.13 29.08
C LYS A 29 24.52 -11.16 29.87
N GLY A 30 23.75 -11.99 29.16
CA GLY A 30 23.26 -13.26 29.68
C GLY A 30 21.82 -13.29 30.17
N HIS A 31 20.86 -13.30 29.25
CA HIS A 31 19.70 -14.21 29.32
C HIS A 31 18.93 -14.14 27.98
N ALA A 32 19.15 -15.12 27.11
CA ALA A 32 18.23 -15.38 26.00
C ALA A 32 17.91 -16.88 26.05
N SER A 33 16.76 -17.21 26.62
CA SER A 33 16.14 -18.52 26.47
C SER A 33 15.57 -18.62 25.06
N PRO A 34 15.69 -19.75 24.35
CA PRO A 34 15.15 -19.90 23.00
C PRO A 34 13.62 -19.86 23.05
N ALA A 35 13.02 -18.86 22.41
CA ALA A 35 11.59 -18.85 22.16
C ALA A 35 11.29 -19.88 21.05
N VAL A 36 10.59 -20.93 21.46
CA VAL A 36 9.88 -21.91 20.62
C VAL A 36 9.22 -21.26 19.40
N LEU A 37 9.40 -21.92 18.25
CA LEU A 37 8.72 -21.64 16.98
C LEU A 37 7.20 -21.60 17.21
N HIS A 38 6.63 -20.41 17.30
CA HIS A 38 5.21 -20.21 16.98
C HIS A 38 5.13 -19.82 15.52
N ASP A 39 4.39 -20.62 14.76
CA ASP A 39 3.96 -20.37 13.40
C ASP A 39 3.24 -19.01 13.36
N ASP A 40 3.86 -18.00 12.75
CA ASP A 40 3.27 -16.68 12.54
C ASP A 40 2.32 -16.74 11.34
N THR A 41 1.22 -17.48 11.51
CA THR A 41 0.03 -17.29 10.70
C THR A 41 -0.92 -16.38 11.46
N GLY A 42 -0.64 -15.07 11.49
CA GLY A 42 -1.68 -14.09 11.83
C GLY A 42 -1.20 -12.82 12.54
N ARG A 43 -0.88 -11.78 11.75
CA ARG A 43 -0.92 -10.40 12.27
C ARG A 43 -1.32 -9.38 11.21
N ALA A 44 -2.63 -9.18 11.05
CA ALA A 44 -3.19 -7.89 10.65
C ALA A 44 -4.61 -7.77 11.22
N GLY A 45 -4.83 -6.67 11.94
CA GLY A 45 -5.95 -6.47 12.86
C GLY A 45 -7.35 -6.52 12.25
N THR A 46 -8.25 -7.07 13.04
CA THR A 46 -9.70 -7.06 12.87
C THR A 46 -10.28 -5.64 12.91
N LYS A 47 -10.90 -5.22 11.80
CA LYS A 47 -12.14 -4.43 11.83
C LYS A 47 -13.15 -5.10 10.91
N ALA A 48 -14.10 -5.80 11.52
CA ALA A 48 -15.16 -6.51 10.86
C ALA A 48 -16.19 -5.53 10.27
N ALA A 49 -16.28 -5.51 8.94
CA ALA A 49 -17.53 -5.28 8.22
C ALA A 49 -17.70 -6.54 7.38
N ALA A 50 -18.83 -7.23 7.49
CA ALA A 50 -19.17 -8.52 6.84
C ALA A 50 -18.22 -8.85 5.68
N ALA A 51 -17.09 -9.49 6.01
CA ALA A 51 -15.95 -9.47 5.11
C ALA A 51 -16.20 -10.54 4.06
N GLY A 52 -16.91 -10.14 2.99
CA GLY A 52 -16.99 -10.90 1.77
C GLY A 52 -15.60 -11.43 1.44
N TYR A 53 -15.53 -12.71 1.11
CA TYR A 53 -14.28 -13.39 0.80
C TYR A 53 -13.41 -12.52 -0.11
N TYR A 54 -12.25 -12.09 0.38
CA TYR A 54 -11.31 -11.31 -0.40
C TYR A 54 -10.03 -12.12 -0.62
N LYS A 55 -9.51 -12.07 -1.84
CA LYS A 55 -8.26 -12.71 -2.23
C LYS A 55 -7.33 -11.66 -2.80
N ALA A 56 -6.13 -11.55 -2.22
CA ALA A 56 -5.10 -10.69 -2.76
C ALA A 56 -4.58 -11.26 -4.10
N LEU A 57 -4.46 -10.38 -5.09
CA LEU A 57 -3.92 -10.70 -6.41
C LEU A 57 -2.72 -9.78 -6.67
N THR A 58 -1.58 -10.38 -7.02
CA THR A 58 -0.44 -9.64 -7.54
C THR A 58 -0.47 -9.69 -9.06
N VAL A 59 -0.43 -8.52 -9.71
CA VAL A 59 -0.44 -8.40 -11.17
C VAL A 59 0.89 -7.88 -11.67
N LYS A 60 1.36 -8.43 -12.79
CA LYS A 60 2.56 -7.93 -13.49
C LYS A 60 2.09 -6.92 -14.53
N LEU A 61 2.58 -5.70 -14.40
CA LEU A 61 2.28 -4.60 -15.32
C LEU A 61 3.56 -4.10 -15.95
N ASP A 62 3.49 -3.79 -17.24
CA ASP A 62 4.55 -3.05 -17.93
C ASP A 62 4.69 -1.65 -17.30
N ARG A 63 5.89 -1.07 -17.41
CA ARG A 63 6.20 0.24 -16.81
C ARG A 63 5.16 1.30 -17.18
N GLU A 64 4.88 1.46 -18.47
CA GLU A 64 3.98 2.50 -18.98
C GLU A 64 2.55 2.35 -18.44
N ARG A 65 2.08 1.10 -18.30
CA ARG A 65 0.75 0.79 -17.75
C ARG A 65 0.68 1.11 -16.26
N TYR A 66 1.71 0.74 -15.51
CA TYR A 66 1.81 1.05 -14.09
C TYR A 66 1.85 2.57 -13.85
N GLU A 67 2.65 3.30 -14.61
CA GLU A 67 2.75 4.76 -14.51
C GLU A 67 1.43 5.44 -14.86
N SER A 68 0.75 4.99 -15.91
CA SER A 68 -0.58 5.49 -16.29
C SER A 68 -1.61 5.26 -15.18
N LEU A 69 -1.64 4.04 -14.60
CA LEU A 69 -2.52 3.70 -13.48
C LEU A 69 -2.22 4.56 -12.25
N LYS A 70 -0.93 4.82 -11.97
CA LYS A 70 -0.52 5.63 -10.82
C LYS A 70 -0.90 7.10 -11.02
N ASN A 71 -0.68 7.64 -12.21
CA ASN A 71 -1.04 9.02 -12.57
C ASN A 71 -2.56 9.23 -12.53
N LEU A 72 -3.35 8.24 -12.97
CA LEU A 72 -4.81 8.26 -12.82
C LEU A 72 -5.23 8.29 -11.36
N GLY A 73 -4.57 7.50 -10.50
CA GLY A 73 -4.79 7.53 -9.05
C GLY A 73 -4.59 8.92 -8.44
N VAL A 74 -3.52 9.61 -8.83
CA VAL A 74 -3.25 10.99 -8.37
C VAL A 74 -4.30 11.97 -8.87
N LYS A 75 -4.73 11.86 -10.13
CA LYS A 75 -5.72 12.77 -10.73
C LYS A 75 -7.13 12.62 -10.15
N LEU A 76 -7.52 11.39 -9.84
CA LEU A 76 -8.86 11.05 -9.36
C LEU A 76 -8.96 11.01 -7.83
N ASP A 77 -7.84 11.23 -7.13
CA ASP A 77 -7.70 11.01 -5.68
C ASP A 77 -8.17 9.61 -5.25
N LYS A 78 -7.86 8.59 -6.06
CA LYS A 78 -8.23 7.19 -5.85
C LYS A 78 -7.01 6.30 -5.69
N LYS A 79 -7.15 5.19 -4.95
CA LYS A 79 -6.10 4.17 -4.90
C LYS A 79 -6.04 3.41 -6.23
N SER A 80 -4.83 3.07 -6.67
CA SER A 80 -4.62 2.25 -7.87
C SER A 80 -5.36 0.91 -7.81
N GLN A 81 -5.55 0.35 -6.60
CA GLN A 81 -6.33 -0.87 -6.38
C GLN A 81 -7.82 -0.67 -6.70
N GLU A 82 -8.42 0.46 -6.30
CA GLU A 82 -9.84 0.75 -6.58
C GLU A 82 -10.08 0.96 -8.06
N ILE A 83 -9.19 1.72 -8.71
CA ILE A 83 -9.23 1.92 -10.16
C ILE A 83 -9.12 0.58 -10.90
N PHE A 84 -8.23 -0.31 -10.45
CA PHE A 84 -8.06 -1.62 -11.06
C PHE A 84 -9.30 -2.51 -10.88
N VAL A 85 -9.93 -2.51 -9.70
CA VAL A 85 -11.15 -3.27 -9.43
C VAL A 85 -12.32 -2.73 -10.25
N GLU A 86 -12.51 -1.40 -10.32
CA GLU A 86 -13.55 -0.78 -11.17
C GLU A 86 -13.36 -1.14 -12.64
N ALA A 87 -12.12 -1.08 -13.15
CA ALA A 87 -11.81 -1.45 -14.53
C ALA A 87 -12.07 -2.95 -14.79
N LEU A 88 -11.72 -3.82 -13.84
CA LEU A 88 -11.98 -5.26 -13.94
C LEU A 88 -13.47 -5.56 -13.97
N ASP A 89 -14.26 -4.92 -13.10
CA ASP A 89 -15.72 -5.09 -13.06
C ASP A 89 -16.38 -4.65 -14.37
N LEU A 90 -15.95 -3.51 -14.93
CA LEU A 90 -16.43 -3.04 -16.24
C LEU A 90 -16.08 -4.03 -17.35
N TRP A 91 -14.86 -4.55 -17.35
CA TRP A 91 -14.41 -5.53 -18.35
C TRP A 91 -15.19 -6.85 -18.25
N ILE A 92 -15.42 -7.37 -17.05
CA ILE A 92 -16.21 -8.60 -16.85
C ILE A 92 -17.66 -8.38 -17.30
N LYS A 93 -18.25 -7.22 -16.98
CA LYS A 93 -19.59 -6.85 -17.43
C LYS A 93 -19.65 -6.81 -18.96
N GLU A 94 -18.68 -6.18 -19.61
CA GLU A 94 -18.62 -6.11 -21.08
C GLU A 94 -18.41 -7.50 -21.71
N ALA A 95 -17.49 -8.30 -21.17
CA ALA A 95 -17.19 -9.65 -21.65
C ALA A 95 -18.40 -10.59 -21.51
N SER A 96 -19.15 -10.49 -20.41
CA SER A 96 -20.36 -11.29 -20.19
C SER A 96 -21.52 -10.91 -21.12
N LEU A 97 -21.60 -9.66 -21.56
CA LEU A 97 -22.58 -9.21 -22.56
C LEU A 97 -22.20 -9.68 -23.98
N CYS A 98 -20.90 -9.67 -24.33
CA CYS A 98 -20.41 -10.03 -25.66
C CYS A 98 -20.45 -11.55 -25.94
N ASN A 99 -20.24 -12.39 -24.92
CA ASN A 99 -20.26 -13.86 -25.05
C ASN A 99 -21.63 -14.46 -25.44
N GLY A 100 -22.70 -13.65 -25.49
CA GLY A 100 -24.00 -14.04 -26.02
C GLY A 100 -24.21 -13.74 -27.52
N GLN A 101 -23.25 -13.11 -28.22
CA GLN A 101 -23.42 -12.65 -29.61
C GLN A 101 -22.53 -13.36 -30.63
N THR A 102 -21.79 -14.41 -30.27
CA THR A 102 -21.03 -15.24 -31.23
C THR A 102 -21.88 -16.42 -31.72
N SER A 103 -22.96 -16.13 -32.45
CA SER A 103 -23.69 -17.11 -33.27
C SER A 103 -24.42 -16.38 -34.39
N ALA A 104 -23.75 -16.24 -35.52
CA ALA A 104 -24.34 -16.09 -36.85
C ALA A 104 -23.29 -16.45 -37.90
#